data_AF-H8KLJ0-F1
#
_entry.id   AF-H8KLJ0-F1
#
_cell.length_a   1.000
_cell.length_b   1.000
_cell.length_c   1.000
_cell.angle_alpha   90.00
_cell.angle_beta   90.00
_cell.angle_gamma   90.00
#
_symmetry.space_group_name_H-M   'P 1'
#
loop_
_entity.id
_entity.type
_entity.pdbx_description
1 polymer ?
#
loop_
_entity_poly.entity_id
_entity_poly.type
_entity_poly.pdbx_seq_one_letter_code
_entity_poly.pdbx_strand_id
1 'polypeptide(L)'
;MDKESVRYIINHYSKWMLPEEREALRHMHSYLKHDFTNPELNLASLEKVYKKVGWLSEKESVLALLKDGPENFELRMAIRIFNEHKNEIFMNNCPNCGKLPRTPLAKQCRYCGYDWH
;
A
#
# COMPACT_ATOMS: atom_id res chain seq x y z
N MET A 1 9.62 -8.80 6.57
CA MET A 1 9.23 -8.62 5.16
C MET A 1 9.84 -7.31 4.69
N ASP A 2 10.52 -7.29 3.55
CA ASP A 2 11.17 -6.09 3.03
C ASP A 2 10.17 -5.14 2.35
N LYS A 3 10.61 -3.91 2.07
CA LYS A 3 9.77 -2.83 1.51
C LYS A 3 9.27 -3.12 0.09
N GLU A 4 10.02 -3.86 -0.74
CA GLU A 4 9.55 -4.23 -2.08
C GLU A 4 8.41 -5.26 -1.96
N SER A 5 8.58 -6.28 -1.11
CA SER A 5 7.54 -7.29 -0.86
C SER A 5 6.26 -6.68 -0.30
N VAL A 6 6.35 -5.77 0.67
CA VAL A 6 5.19 -5.06 1.25
C VAL A 6 4.41 -4.33 0.14
N ARG A 7 5.10 -3.52 -0.67
CA ARG A 7 4.47 -2.76 -1.75
C ARG A 7 3.86 -3.65 -2.82
N TYR A 8 4.53 -4.74 -3.16
CA TYR A 8 4.03 -5.69 -4.13
C TYR A 8 2.70 -6.31 -3.69
N ILE A 9 2.62 -6.73 -2.42
CA ILE A 9 1.39 -7.30 -1.85
C ILE A 9 0.27 -6.24 -1.84
N ILE A 10 0.55 -5.04 -1.33
CA ILE A 10 -0.44 -3.96 -1.25
C ILE A 10 -0.99 -3.61 -2.65
N ASN A 11 -0.12 -3.50 -3.65
CA ASN A 11 -0.52 -3.05 -4.99
C ASN A 11 -1.29 -4.12 -5.77
N HIS A 12 -0.92 -5.39 -5.65
CA HIS A 12 -1.44 -6.45 -6.52
C HIS A 12 -2.45 -7.38 -5.85
N TYR A 13 -2.52 -7.34 -4.51
CA TYR A 13 -3.41 -8.18 -3.71
C TYR A 13 -4.35 -7.36 -2.83
N SER A 14 -4.65 -6.11 -3.25
CA SER A 14 -5.56 -5.19 -2.57
C SER A 14 -6.99 -5.70 -2.39
N LYS A 15 -7.39 -6.73 -3.14
CA LYS A 15 -8.66 -7.44 -2.95
C LYS A 15 -8.79 -8.09 -1.57
N TRP A 16 -7.67 -8.39 -0.92
CA TRP A 16 -7.62 -9.01 0.41
C TRP A 16 -7.50 -8.00 1.57
N MET A 17 -7.50 -6.69 1.27
CA MET A 17 -7.55 -5.64 2.29
C MET A 17 -8.90 -5.65 3.01
N LEU A 18 -8.87 -5.42 4.33
CA LEU A 18 -10.07 -5.13 5.09
C LEU A 18 -10.64 -3.76 4.65
N PRO A 19 -11.96 -3.53 4.80
CA PRO A 19 -12.56 -2.25 4.46
C PRO A 19 -11.90 -1.05 5.16
N GLU A 20 -11.59 -1.19 6.46
CA GLU A 20 -10.93 -0.14 7.23
C GLU A 20 -9.48 0.09 6.79
N GLU A 21 -8.72 -0.96 6.46
CA GLU A 21 -7.36 -0.83 5.92
C GLU A 21 -7.37 -0.11 4.57
N ARG A 22 -8.33 -0.43 3.69
CA ARG A 22 -8.49 0.26 2.41
C ARG A 22 -8.82 1.74 2.61
N GLU A 23 -9.67 2.06 3.59
CA GLU A 23 -10.00 3.42 3.96
C GLU A 23 -8.79 4.17 4.54
N ALA A 24 -8.04 3.53 5.44
CA ALA A 24 -6.82 4.07 6.05
C ALA A 24 -5.73 4.32 5.02
N LEU A 25 -5.50 3.38 4.09
CA LEU A 25 -4.53 3.52 3.01
C LEU A 25 -4.86 4.72 2.12
N ARG A 26 -6.14 4.90 1.78
CA ARG A 26 -6.60 6.05 0.99
C ARG A 26 -6.46 7.38 1.74
N HIS A 27 -6.82 7.40 3.03
CA HIS A 27 -6.62 8.56 3.90
C HIS A 27 -5.14 8.93 3.93
N MET A 28 -4.27 7.97 4.26
CA MET A 28 -2.82 8.14 4.36
C MET A 28 -2.20 8.65 3.06
N HIS A 29 -2.52 8.05 1.91
CA HIS A 29 -2.02 8.52 0.62
C HIS A 29 -2.48 9.93 0.27
N SER A 30 -3.73 10.28 0.59
CA SER A 30 -4.24 11.63 0.40
C SER A 30 -3.48 12.64 1.27
N TYR A 31 -3.16 12.23 2.50
CA TYR A 31 -2.44 13.05 3.46
C TYR A 31 -0.99 13.31 3.05
N LEU A 32 -0.28 12.25 2.63
CA LEU A 32 1.09 12.35 2.14
C LEU A 32 1.18 13.10 0.80
N LYS A 33 0.21 12.92 -0.09
CA LYS A 33 0.22 13.55 -1.43
C LYS A 33 0.11 15.07 -1.35
N HIS A 34 -0.71 15.58 -0.44
CA HIS A 34 -0.97 17.01 -0.31
C HIS A 34 -0.23 17.66 0.84
N ASP A 35 0.56 16.89 1.59
CA ASP A 35 1.30 17.36 2.76
C ASP A 35 0.39 18.16 3.70
N PHE A 36 -0.76 17.57 4.10
CA PHE A 36 -1.70 18.21 5.03
C PHE A 36 -1.07 18.50 6.41
N THR A 37 0.12 17.95 6.69
CA THR A 37 0.94 18.28 7.86
C THR A 37 1.61 19.66 7.79
N ASN A 38 1.76 20.23 6.60
CA ASN A 38 2.49 21.47 6.42
C ASN A 38 1.60 22.69 6.69
N PRO A 39 1.85 23.44 7.78
CA PRO A 39 1.01 24.57 8.18
C PRO A 39 1.12 25.78 7.23
N GLU A 40 2.14 25.83 6.36
CA GLU A 40 2.32 26.90 5.38
C GLU A 40 1.39 26.75 4.17
N LEU A 41 0.85 25.55 3.94
CA LEU A 41 -0.08 25.29 2.85
C LEU A 41 -1.52 25.59 3.30
N ASN A 42 -2.18 26.55 2.62
CA ASN A 42 -3.61 26.79 2.83
C ASN A 42 -4.47 25.72 2.14
N LEU A 43 -4.67 24.59 2.83
CA LEU A 43 -5.36 23.42 2.28
C LEU A 43 -6.76 23.17 2.85
N ALA A 44 -7.30 24.09 3.67
CA ALA A 44 -8.58 23.89 4.37
C ALA A 44 -9.75 23.56 3.42
N SER A 45 -9.82 24.26 2.27
CA SER A 45 -10.83 23.99 1.24
C SER A 45 -10.65 22.60 0.62
N LEU A 46 -9.40 22.18 0.37
CA LEU A 46 -9.08 20.87 -0.18
C LEU A 46 -9.41 19.75 0.82
N GLU A 47 -9.04 19.92 2.08
CA GLU A 47 -9.34 18.98 3.16
C GLU A 47 -10.84 18.76 3.29
N LYS A 48 -11.63 19.85 3.27
CA LYS A 48 -13.11 19.77 3.31
C LYS A 48 -13.68 18.99 2.13
N VAL A 49 -13.15 19.21 0.92
CA VAL A 49 -13.56 18.44 -0.27
C VAL A 49 -13.20 16.97 -0.10
N TYR A 50 -11.98 16.66 0.34
CA TYR A 50 -11.49 15.30 0.51
C TYR A 50 -12.25 14.52 1.57
N LYS A 51 -12.63 15.16 2.67
CA LYS A 51 -13.55 14.58 3.67
C LYS A 51 -14.93 14.31 3.07
N LYS A 52 -15.49 15.28 2.34
CA LYS A 52 -16.82 15.15 1.70
C LYS A 52 -16.87 14.00 0.68
N VAL A 53 -15.82 13.80 -0.11
CA VAL A 53 -15.74 12.67 -1.07
C VAL A 53 -15.24 11.36 -0.44
N GLY A 54 -15.00 11.37 0.88
CA GLY A 54 -14.57 10.21 1.66
C GLY A 54 -13.11 9.81 1.45
N TRP A 55 -12.28 10.64 0.83
CA TRP A 55 -10.84 10.38 0.66
C TRP A 55 -10.07 10.56 1.95
N LEU A 56 -10.49 11.49 2.81
CA LEU A 56 -10.03 11.59 4.19
C LEU A 56 -11.11 11.04 5.13
N SER A 57 -10.73 10.03 5.91
CA SER A 57 -11.57 9.52 6.99
C SER A 57 -11.47 10.39 8.26
N GLU A 58 -12.57 10.47 9.00
CA GLU A 58 -12.66 11.03 10.36
C GLU A 58 -13.00 9.93 11.39
N LYS A 59 -13.05 8.66 10.98
CA LYS A 59 -13.38 7.54 11.86
C LYS A 59 -12.19 7.19 12.72
N GLU A 60 -12.39 7.15 14.04
CA GLU A 60 -11.34 6.78 14.99
C GLU A 60 -10.76 5.38 14.71
N SER A 61 -11.59 4.41 14.33
CA SER A 61 -11.11 3.06 14.00
C SER A 61 -10.12 3.04 12.83
N VAL A 62 -10.34 3.91 11.84
CA VAL A 62 -9.47 4.06 10.66
C VAL A 62 -8.19 4.81 11.02
N LEU A 63 -8.30 5.90 11.78
CA LEU A 63 -7.14 6.70 12.20
C LEU A 63 -6.22 5.93 13.15
N ALA A 64 -6.79 5.10 14.04
CA ALA A 64 -6.04 4.25 14.95
C ALA A 64 -5.13 3.24 14.23
N LEU A 65 -5.46 2.81 13.00
CA LEU A 65 -4.60 1.93 12.19
C LEU A 65 -3.28 2.61 11.79
N LEU A 66 -3.29 3.95 11.69
CA LEU A 66 -2.17 4.78 11.23
C LEU A 66 -1.28 5.30 12.38
N LYS A 67 -1.64 5.03 13.65
CA LYS A 67 -1.00 5.61 14.84
C LYS A 67 0.51 5.35 14.95
N ASP A 68 0.97 4.20 14.45
CA ASP A 68 2.39 3.80 14.49
C ASP A 68 3.15 4.23 13.24
N GLY A 69 2.53 5.07 12.40
CA GLY A 69 3.10 5.62 11.18
C GLY A 69 2.83 4.80 9.91
N PRO A 70 3.01 5.44 8.73
CA PRO A 70 2.71 4.84 7.43
C PRO A 70 3.39 3.49 7.16
N GLU A 71 4.70 3.41 7.43
CA GLU A 71 5.49 2.21 7.11
C GLU A 71 5.07 1.00 7.96
N ASN A 72 4.78 1.21 9.24
CA ASN A 72 4.30 0.15 10.13
C ASN A 72 2.88 -0.30 9.78
N PHE A 73 2.01 0.62 9.39
CA PHE A 73 0.67 0.30 8.89
C PHE A 73 0.75 -0.59 7.64
N GLU A 74 1.51 -0.18 6.62
CA GLU A 74 1.71 -0.95 5.39
C GLU A 74 2.30 -2.33 5.67
N LEU A 75 3.33 -2.41 6.53
CA LEU A 75 3.97 -3.66 6.90
C LEU A 75 2.99 -4.64 7.58
N ARG A 76 2.21 -4.18 8.56
CA ARG A 76 1.23 -5.04 9.26
C ARG A 76 0.15 -5.54 8.32
N MET A 77 -0.40 -4.66 7.49
CA MET A 77 -1.40 -5.02 6.49
C MET A 77 -0.85 -6.07 5.52
N ALA A 78 0.37 -5.87 4.99
CA ALA A 78 1.00 -6.83 4.08
C ALA A 78 1.29 -8.18 4.75
N ILE A 79 1.76 -8.18 6.00
CA ILE A 79 1.98 -9.42 6.78
C ILE A 79 0.66 -10.17 6.99
N ARG A 80 -0.42 -9.47 7.36
CA ARG A 80 -1.74 -10.08 7.53
C ARG A 80 -2.21 -10.73 6.23
N ILE A 81 -2.25 -9.96 5.14
CA ILE A 81 -2.65 -10.44 3.81
C ILE A 81 -1.82 -11.66 3.41
N PHE A 82 -0.50 -11.61 3.61
CA PHE A 82 0.40 -12.71 3.28
C PHE A 82 0.11 -13.97 4.08
N ASN A 83 -0.11 -13.84 5.39
CA ASN A 83 -0.33 -14.98 6.26
C ASN A 83 -1.70 -15.63 6.04
N GLU A 84 -2.74 -14.83 5.79
CA GLU A 84 -4.12 -15.31 5.59
C GLU A 84 -4.36 -15.87 4.18
N HIS A 85 -3.64 -15.37 3.17
CA HIS A 85 -3.84 -15.71 1.76
C HIS A 85 -2.56 -16.20 1.07
N LYS A 86 -1.70 -16.89 1.83
CA LYS A 86 -0.37 -17.32 1.35
C LYS A 86 -0.44 -18.16 0.08
N ASN A 87 -1.46 -19.00 -0.05
CA ASN A 87 -1.60 -19.93 -1.18
C ASN A 87 -2.10 -19.23 -2.45
N GLU A 88 -2.77 -18.08 -2.29
CA GLU A 88 -3.32 -17.26 -3.36
C GLU A 88 -2.35 -16.16 -3.82
N ILE A 89 -1.29 -15.91 -3.05
CA ILE A 89 -0.28 -14.91 -3.34
C ILE A 89 0.89 -15.55 -4.09
N PHE A 90 1.10 -15.07 -5.31
CA PHE A 90 2.20 -15.48 -6.16
C PHE A 90 3.32 -14.42 -6.12
N MET A 91 4.37 -14.73 -5.38
CA MET A 91 5.60 -13.92 -5.39
C MET A 91 6.42 -14.30 -6.61
N ASN A 92 6.26 -13.55 -7.71
CA ASN A 92 6.86 -13.81 -9.02
C ASN A 92 8.39 -13.57 -9.05
N ASN A 93 9.14 -14.09 -8.08
CA ASN A 93 10.57 -13.89 -7.96
C ASN A 93 11.30 -14.37 -9.22
N CYS A 94 12.21 -13.56 -9.73
CA CYS A 94 13.02 -13.92 -10.88
C CYS A 94 13.81 -15.21 -10.58
N PRO A 95 13.73 -16.26 -11.41
CA PRO A 95 14.43 -17.51 -11.15
C PRO A 95 15.96 -17.37 -11.29
N ASN A 96 16.45 -16.34 -11.98
CA ASN A 96 17.88 -16.09 -12.15
C ASN A 96 18.50 -15.30 -10.98
N CYS A 97 17.85 -14.22 -10.51
CA CYS A 97 18.43 -13.35 -9.46
C CYS A 97 17.62 -13.28 -8.16
N GLY A 98 16.50 -13.99 -8.05
CA GLY A 98 15.64 -14.03 -6.87
C GLY A 98 14.83 -12.76 -6.59
N LYS A 99 15.04 -11.66 -7.34
CA LYS A 99 14.38 -10.37 -7.10
C LYS A 99 12.94 -10.35 -7.61
N LEU A 100 12.09 -9.57 -6.93
CA LEU A 100 10.67 -9.45 -7.23
C LEU A 100 10.42 -8.41 -8.34
N PRO A 101 9.81 -8.78 -9.48
CA PRO A 101 9.49 -7.86 -10.55
C PRO A 101 8.32 -6.94 -10.16
N ARG A 102 8.00 -5.96 -11.02
CA ARG A 102 6.95 -4.97 -10.72
C ARG A 102 5.56 -5.57 -10.56
N THR A 103 5.25 -6.67 -11.23
CA THR A 103 3.90 -7.25 -11.27
C THR A 103 3.93 -8.78 -11.20
N PRO A 104 2.84 -9.43 -10.73
CA PRO A 104 2.69 -10.89 -10.77
C PRO A 104 2.70 -11.50 -12.17
N LEU A 105 2.35 -10.70 -13.19
CA LEU A 105 2.28 -11.14 -14.58
C LEU A 105 3.56 -10.85 -15.38
N ALA A 106 4.59 -10.30 -14.74
CA ALA A 106 5.85 -10.00 -15.40
C ALA A 106 6.49 -11.29 -15.95
N LYS A 107 7.00 -11.21 -17.18
CA LYS A 107 7.75 -12.30 -17.85
C LYS A 107 9.24 -11.99 -18.02
N GLN A 108 9.67 -10.80 -17.61
CA GLN A 108 11.07 -10.36 -17.72
C GLN A 108 11.52 -9.66 -16.44
N CYS A 109 12.75 -9.91 -16.03
CA CYS A 109 13.38 -9.30 -14.88
C CYS A 109 13.87 -7.88 -15.18
N ARG A 110 13.36 -6.89 -14.46
CA ARG A 110 13.89 -5.50 -14.54
C ARG A 110 15.28 -5.30 -13.92
N TYR A 111 15.80 -6.29 -13.19
CA TYR A 111 17.08 -6.17 -12.48
C TYR A 111 18.23 -6.85 -13.22
N CYS A 112 18.01 -8.03 -13.80
CA CYS A 112 19.04 -8.78 -14.53
C CYS A 112 18.70 -9.05 -16.00
N GLY A 113 17.56 -8.56 -16.51
CA GLY A 113 17.13 -8.76 -17.90
C GLY A 113 16.68 -10.18 -18.25
N TYR A 114 16.79 -11.15 -17.32
CA TYR A 114 16.37 -12.53 -17.58
C TYR A 114 14.90 -12.59 -17.98
N ASP A 115 14.63 -13.35 -19.03
CA ASP A 115 13.34 -13.50 -19.67
C ASP A 115 12.85 -14.94 -19.47
N TRP A 116 11.64 -15.09 -18.92
CA TRP A 116 11.02 -16.37 -18.61
C TRP A 116 9.69 -16.58 -19.35
N HIS A 117 9.61 -16.04 -20.57
CA HIS A 117 8.50 -16.24 -21.52
C HIS A 117 8.02 -17.68 -21.68
#